data_AF-A0A6A6KQJ2-F1
#
_entry.id   AF-A0A6A6KQJ2-F1
#
_cell.length_a   1.000
_cell.length_b   1.000
_cell.length_c   1.000
_cell.angle_alpha   90.00
_cell.angle_beta   90.00
_cell.angle_gamma   90.00
#
_symmetry.space_group_name_H-M   'P 1'
#
loop_
_entity.id
_entity.type
_entity.pdbx_description
1 polymer ?
#
loop_
_entity_poly.entity_id
_entity_poly.type
_entity_poly.pdbx_seq_one_letter_code
_entity_poly.pdbx_strand_id
1 'polypeptide(L)'
;MGTKVPVAVKKLDKIFEVVEKEFRTEVKTIGQTHHKNLVQLMGFCDEGQHRLLAKLLLLDQSQTFTAIRGMKGYVAPEWFRNMPVIVKDDVYSFEVLSLEIICGRKCVDIEVSTERAILTDWAYDCYEDGIISALVENDKEIMNGMKKLKRFVKVAIWCILKDLALRPTIKMAILMLEDFVQVAAPPCPRPFTTVVG
;
A
#
# COMPACT_ATOMS: atom_id res chain seq x y z
N MET A 1 40.62 7.27 1.46
CA MET A 1 39.97 5.95 1.55
C MET A 1 38.55 6.09 1.05
N GLY A 2 38.12 5.31 0.06
CA GLY A 2 36.76 5.39 -0.47
C GLY A 2 35.77 4.69 0.45
N THR A 3 34.64 5.34 0.74
CA THR A 3 33.55 4.76 1.54
C THR A 3 32.91 3.62 0.76
N LYS A 4 32.87 2.41 1.34
CA LYS A 4 32.16 1.27 0.74
C LYS A 4 30.68 1.39 1.09
N VAL A 5 29.82 1.42 0.08
CA VAL A 5 28.36 1.50 0.23
C VAL A 5 27.74 0.15 -0.13
N PRO A 6 26.95 -0.47 0.76
CA PRO A 6 26.27 -1.73 0.44
C PRO A 6 25.14 -1.52 -0.58
N VAL A 7 24.97 -2.49 -1.49
CA VAL A 7 23.94 -2.45 -2.54
C VAL A 7 23.19 -3.76 -2.62
N ALA A 8 21.91 -3.68 -2.99
CA ALA A 8 21.08 -4.81 -3.38
C ALA A 8 21.04 -4.91 -4.91
N VAL A 9 21.29 -6.09 -5.46
CA VAL A 9 21.28 -6.31 -6.91
C VAL A 9 20.03 -7.10 -7.31
N LYS A 10 19.07 -6.43 -7.97
CA LYS A 10 17.89 -7.08 -8.55
C LYS A 10 18.25 -7.57 -9.95
N LYS A 11 18.22 -8.89 -10.14
CA LYS A 11 18.35 -9.54 -11.45
C LYS A 11 16.96 -9.79 -12.04
N LEU A 12 16.74 -9.36 -13.29
CA LEU A 12 15.47 -9.54 -13.98
C LEU A 12 15.56 -10.77 -14.91
N ASP A 13 14.94 -11.89 -14.50
CA ASP A 13 15.01 -13.18 -15.19
C ASP A 13 13.62 -13.65 -15.72
N LYS A 14 12.77 -12.74 -16.23
CA LYS A 14 11.43 -13.04 -16.78
C LYS A 14 11.43 -13.17 -18.32
N ILE A 15 10.25 -13.36 -18.94
CA ILE A 15 10.06 -13.32 -20.40
C ILE A 15 10.67 -12.04 -21.00
N PHE A 16 11.47 -12.19 -22.07
CA PHE A 16 12.35 -11.15 -22.61
C PHE A 16 11.67 -9.78 -22.83
N GLU A 17 10.52 -9.74 -23.51
CA GLU A 17 9.80 -8.47 -23.77
C GLU A 17 9.30 -7.78 -22.49
N VAL A 18 8.88 -8.56 -21.50
CA VAL A 18 8.41 -8.05 -20.20
C VAL A 18 9.59 -7.51 -19.39
N VAL A 19 10.74 -8.20 -19.45
CA VAL A 19 11.98 -7.78 -18.78
C VAL A 19 12.48 -6.45 -19.31
N GLU A 20 12.56 -6.28 -20.63
CA GLU A 20 13.05 -5.02 -21.23
C GLU A 20 12.20 -3.83 -20.82
N LYS A 21 10.87 -4.00 -20.86
CA LYS A 21 9.94 -2.94 -20.49
C LYS A 21 10.02 -2.61 -19.00
N GLU A 22 10.07 -3.62 -18.12
CA GLU A 22 10.23 -3.44 -16.67
C GLU A 22 11.56 -2.74 -16.36
N PHE A 23 12.65 -3.22 -16.96
CA PHE A 23 14.00 -2.66 -16.79
C PHE A 23 14.07 -1.19 -17.21
N ARG A 24 13.66 -0.86 -18.44
CA ARG A 24 13.69 0.52 -18.95
C ARG A 24 12.81 1.45 -18.14
N THR A 25 11.66 0.97 -17.68
CA THR A 25 10.78 1.75 -16.81
C THR A 25 11.46 2.04 -15.48
N GLU A 26 12.02 1.04 -14.79
CA GLU A 26 12.71 1.24 -13.51
C GLU A 26 13.93 2.16 -13.64
N VAL A 27 14.77 2.00 -14.67
CA VAL A 27 15.92 2.88 -14.91
C VAL A 27 15.47 4.32 -15.12
N LYS A 28 14.42 4.54 -15.91
CA LYS A 28 13.91 5.89 -16.20
C LYS A 28 13.25 6.53 -14.97
N THR A 29 12.42 5.81 -14.24
CA THR A 29 11.64 6.37 -13.13
C THR A 29 12.48 6.50 -11.86
N ILE A 30 13.17 5.44 -11.45
CA ILE A 30 13.98 5.43 -10.22
C ILE A 30 15.29 6.20 -10.43
N GLY A 31 15.90 6.10 -11.63
CA GLY A 31 17.14 6.80 -11.93
C GLY A 31 17.00 8.34 -11.97
N GLN A 32 15.79 8.85 -12.16
CA GLN A 32 15.51 10.30 -12.17
C GLN A 32 14.91 10.82 -10.86
N THR A 33 14.72 9.96 -9.86
CA THR A 33 14.06 10.33 -8.60
C THR A 33 15.03 10.26 -7.44
N HIS A 34 15.16 11.36 -6.71
CA HIS A 34 15.98 11.42 -5.49
C HIS A 34 15.15 11.92 -4.32
N HIS A 35 14.80 11.04 -3.39
CA HIS A 35 13.99 11.37 -2.24
C HIS A 35 14.31 10.44 -1.06
N LYS A 36 14.33 10.97 0.17
CA LYS A 36 14.68 10.22 1.39
C LYS A 36 13.79 9.00 1.68
N ASN A 37 12.55 9.01 1.20
CA ASN A 37 11.58 7.92 1.39
C ASN A 37 11.45 7.02 0.14
N LEU A 38 12.34 7.15 -0.86
CA LEU A 38 12.35 6.31 -2.05
C LEU A 38 13.70 5.60 -2.18
N VAL A 39 13.67 4.37 -2.66
CA VAL A 39 14.89 3.60 -2.91
C VAL A 39 15.71 4.27 -4.00
N GLN A 40 16.99 4.46 -3.74
CA GLN A 40 17.92 5.06 -4.69
C GLN A 40 18.53 4.01 -5.61
N LEU A 41 18.47 4.25 -6.92
CA LEU A 41 19.24 3.49 -7.91
C LEU A 41 20.70 3.95 -7.88
N MET A 42 21.61 3.01 -7.63
CA MET A 42 23.06 3.26 -7.58
C MET A 42 23.73 2.93 -8.92
N GLY A 43 23.15 2.04 -9.72
CA GLY A 43 23.65 1.68 -11.04
C GLY A 43 22.80 0.59 -11.71
N PHE A 44 23.14 0.23 -12.95
CA PHE A 44 22.48 -0.84 -13.69
C PHE A 44 23.46 -1.56 -14.64
N CYS A 45 23.09 -2.76 -15.07
CA CYS A 45 23.76 -3.50 -16.14
C CYS A 45 22.78 -3.76 -17.28
N ASP A 46 23.21 -3.43 -18.50
CA ASP A 46 22.49 -3.58 -19.77
C ASP A 46 23.45 -4.20 -20.80
N GLU A 47 23.95 -5.40 -20.49
CA GLU A 47 24.98 -6.08 -21.29
C GLU A 47 24.51 -7.46 -21.73
N GLY A 48 24.50 -7.72 -23.04
CA GLY A 48 23.98 -8.96 -23.60
C GLY A 48 22.54 -9.24 -23.14
N GLN A 49 22.33 -10.40 -22.50
CA GLN A 49 21.06 -10.82 -21.92
C GLN A 49 20.87 -10.38 -20.46
N HIS A 50 21.84 -9.69 -19.87
CA HIS A 50 21.79 -9.31 -18.47
C HIS A 50 21.10 -7.96 -18.27
N ARG A 51 20.08 -7.96 -17.41
CA ARG A 51 19.38 -6.77 -16.92
C ARG A 51 19.44 -6.77 -15.40
N LEU A 52 20.34 -5.96 -14.84
CA LEU A 52 20.58 -5.85 -13.40
C LEU A 52 20.34 -4.42 -12.92
N LEU A 53 19.77 -4.28 -11.72
CA LEU A 53 19.60 -2.99 -11.06
C LEU A 53 20.30 -3.05 -9.70
N ALA A 54 21.28 -2.17 -9.48
CA ALA A 54 21.94 -1.99 -8.19
C ALA A 54 21.25 -0.87 -7.42
N LYS A 55 20.62 -1.18 -6.29
CA LYS A 55 19.88 -0.25 -5.44
C LYS A 55 20.60 -0.08 -4.11
N LEU A 56 20.49 1.11 -3.50
CA LEU A 56 21.04 1.35 -2.17
C LEU A 56 20.40 0.39 -1.16
N LEU A 57 21.21 -0.40 -0.46
CA LEU A 57 20.70 -1.31 0.56
C LEU A 57 20.49 -0.54 1.86
N LEU A 58 19.22 -0.42 2.26
CA LEU A 58 18.81 0.08 3.57
C LEU A 58 18.66 -1.11 4.54
N LEU A 59 18.85 -0.88 5.83
CA LEU A 59 18.68 -1.91 6.87
C LEU A 59 17.24 -2.48 6.84
N ASP A 60 17.08 -3.76 7.15
CA ASP A 60 15.81 -4.50 7.27
C ASP A 60 14.94 -4.66 6.00
N GLN A 61 15.53 -4.58 4.80
CA GLN A 61 14.80 -4.90 3.57
C GLN A 61 14.50 -6.41 3.47
N SER A 62 13.22 -6.78 3.45
CA SER A 62 12.76 -8.15 3.19
C SER A 62 12.69 -8.46 1.68
N GLN A 63 12.78 -9.74 1.31
CA GLN A 63 12.53 -10.17 -0.07
C GLN A 63 11.03 -10.10 -0.35
N THR A 64 10.61 -9.25 -1.29
CA THR A 64 9.21 -9.16 -1.74
C THR A 64 9.05 -9.84 -3.10
N PHE A 65 8.17 -10.85 -3.18
CA PHE A 65 7.80 -11.48 -4.45
C PHE A 65 6.56 -10.79 -5.03
N THR A 66 6.74 -10.02 -6.10
CA THR A 66 5.63 -9.38 -6.83
C THR A 66 5.36 -10.15 -8.12
N ALA A 67 4.13 -10.66 -8.29
CA ALA A 67 3.65 -11.24 -9.53
C ALA A 67 3.52 -10.19 -10.66
N ILE A 68 3.11 -10.62 -11.86
CA ILE A 68 2.91 -9.74 -13.01
C ILE A 68 1.70 -8.83 -12.76
N ARG A 69 1.97 -7.51 -12.61
CA ARG A 69 1.03 -6.38 -12.43
C ARG A 69 -0.01 -6.54 -11.31
N GLY A 70 0.28 -5.89 -10.18
CA GLY A 70 -0.65 -5.75 -9.05
C GLY A 70 -0.49 -6.89 -8.03
N MET A 71 -0.73 -6.57 -6.76
CA MET A 71 -0.72 -7.53 -5.66
C MET A 71 -2.14 -7.71 -5.15
N LYS A 72 -2.60 -8.97 -5.06
CA LYS A 72 -3.95 -9.30 -4.58
C LYS A 72 -4.20 -8.62 -3.23
N GLY A 73 -5.31 -7.90 -3.10
CA GLY A 73 -5.66 -7.12 -1.90
C GLY A 73 -5.31 -5.62 -1.99
N TYR A 74 -4.27 -5.25 -2.72
CA TYR A 74 -3.82 -3.84 -2.86
C TYR A 74 -4.33 -3.17 -4.13
N VAL A 75 -4.96 -3.95 -5.02
CA VAL A 75 -5.54 -3.44 -6.26
C VAL A 75 -6.86 -2.75 -5.96
N ALA A 76 -6.96 -1.47 -6.34
CA ALA A 76 -8.21 -0.72 -6.25
C ALA A 76 -9.31 -1.42 -7.08
N PRO A 77 -10.56 -1.48 -6.59
CA PRO A 77 -11.63 -2.28 -7.20
C PRO A 77 -11.97 -1.84 -8.64
N GLU A 78 -11.76 -0.57 -8.98
CA GLU A 78 -11.94 0.00 -10.31
C GLU A 78 -10.94 -0.51 -11.35
N TRP A 79 -9.74 -0.96 -10.94
CA TRP A 79 -8.74 -1.46 -11.87
C TRP A 79 -9.24 -2.73 -12.59
N PHE A 80 -10.06 -3.56 -11.92
CA PHE A 80 -10.70 -4.74 -12.54
C PHE A 80 -11.74 -4.41 -13.62
N ARG A 81 -12.10 -3.13 -13.79
CA ARG A 81 -13.07 -2.67 -14.81
C ARG A 81 -12.41 -2.22 -16.12
N ASN A 82 -11.14 -2.58 -16.35
CA ASN A 82 -10.33 -2.14 -17.50
C ASN A 82 -10.16 -0.61 -17.59
N MET A 83 -10.31 0.09 -16.47
CA MET A 83 -10.04 1.52 -16.40
C MET A 83 -8.52 1.77 -16.41
N PRO A 84 -8.05 2.91 -16.98
CA PRO A 84 -6.66 3.31 -16.86
C PRO A 84 -6.25 3.44 -15.39
N VAL A 85 -5.01 3.02 -15.07
CA VAL A 85 -4.43 3.26 -13.74
C VAL A 85 -4.27 4.77 -13.53
N ILE A 86 -4.71 5.25 -12.37
CA ILE A 86 -4.67 6.65 -11.97
C ILE A 86 -3.96 6.83 -10.62
N VAL A 87 -3.54 8.06 -10.31
CA VAL A 87 -2.86 8.40 -9.04
C VAL A 87 -3.70 8.01 -7.80
N LYS A 88 -5.03 7.94 -7.93
CA LYS A 88 -5.92 7.52 -6.84
C LYS A 88 -5.86 6.02 -6.57
N ASP A 89 -5.40 5.20 -7.49
CA ASP A 89 -5.16 3.77 -7.24
C ASP A 89 -4.00 3.58 -6.24
N ASP A 90 -2.95 4.41 -6.34
CA ASP A 90 -1.84 4.41 -5.38
C ASP A 90 -2.30 4.84 -3.98
N VAL A 91 -3.28 5.75 -3.87
CA VAL A 91 -3.89 6.15 -2.59
C VAL A 91 -4.60 4.95 -1.94
N TYR A 92 -5.32 4.16 -2.74
CA TYR A 92 -5.96 2.93 -2.25
C TYR A 92 -4.90 1.93 -1.75
N SER A 93 -3.86 1.65 -2.56
CA SER A 93 -2.83 0.68 -2.19
C SER A 93 -2.03 1.09 -0.95
N PHE A 94 -1.69 2.38 -0.84
CA PHE A 94 -1.02 2.94 0.34
C PHE A 94 -1.84 2.73 1.62
N GLU A 95 -3.15 2.81 1.51
CA GLU A 95 -4.00 2.69 2.66
C GLU A 95 -4.23 1.24 3.10
N VAL A 96 -4.36 0.31 2.14
CA VAL A 96 -4.36 -1.12 2.46
C VAL A 96 -3.10 -1.48 3.26
N LEU A 97 -1.94 -0.97 2.82
CA LEU A 97 -0.68 -1.14 3.55
C LEU A 97 -0.70 -0.50 4.94
N SER A 98 -1.29 0.70 5.07
CA SER A 98 -1.42 1.39 6.36
C SER A 98 -2.28 0.58 7.34
N LEU A 99 -3.38 -0.01 6.89
CA LEU A 99 -4.20 -0.93 7.69
C LEU A 99 -3.45 -2.20 8.08
N GLU A 100 -2.66 -2.79 7.18
CA GLU A 100 -1.82 -3.95 7.52
C GLU A 100 -0.78 -3.62 8.60
N ILE A 101 -0.16 -2.43 8.53
CA ILE A 101 0.78 -1.96 9.55
C ILE A 101 0.06 -1.77 10.89
N ILE A 102 -1.13 -1.15 10.89
CA ILE A 102 -1.93 -0.94 12.11
C ILE A 102 -2.35 -2.28 12.72
N CYS A 103 -2.80 -3.23 11.89
CA CYS A 103 -3.42 -4.46 12.36
C CYS A 103 -2.42 -5.61 12.54
N GLY A 104 -1.17 -5.45 12.10
CA GLY A 104 -0.14 -6.49 12.17
C GLY A 104 -0.50 -7.77 11.39
N ARG A 105 -1.42 -7.69 10.42
CA ARG A 105 -1.92 -8.85 9.65
C ARG A 105 -2.00 -8.53 8.17
N LYS A 106 -1.97 -9.59 7.34
CA LYS A 106 -2.08 -9.46 5.88
C LYS A 106 -3.45 -8.96 5.45
N CYS A 107 -3.49 -8.20 4.36
CA CYS A 107 -4.70 -7.61 3.79
C CYS A 107 -5.71 -8.65 3.30
N VAL A 108 -5.19 -9.79 2.82
CA VAL A 108 -5.97 -10.99 2.49
C VAL A 108 -5.38 -12.14 3.27
N ASP A 109 -6.18 -12.68 4.19
CA ASP A 109 -5.77 -13.77 5.06
C ASP A 109 -6.83 -14.88 5.01
N ILE A 110 -6.52 -15.93 4.24
CA ILE A 110 -7.44 -17.05 3.96
C ILE A 110 -7.45 -18.03 5.14
N GLU A 111 -6.49 -17.92 6.07
CA GLU A 111 -6.39 -18.79 7.25
C GLU A 111 -7.28 -18.31 8.41
N VAL A 112 -7.81 -17.07 8.32
CA VAL A 112 -8.78 -16.51 9.27
C VAL A 112 -10.20 -16.79 8.80
N SER A 113 -11.19 -16.81 9.70
CA SER A 113 -12.60 -17.01 9.37
C SER A 113 -13.04 -16.14 8.19
N THR A 114 -13.96 -16.67 7.36
CA THR A 114 -14.44 -16.03 6.12
C THR A 114 -14.91 -14.58 6.32
N GLU A 115 -15.44 -14.27 7.50
CA GLU A 115 -15.93 -12.94 7.89
C GLU A 115 -14.81 -11.91 8.09
N ARG A 116 -13.57 -12.34 8.35
CA ARG A 116 -12.40 -11.47 8.59
C ARG A 116 -11.32 -11.61 7.51
N ALA A 117 -11.60 -12.31 6.42
CA ALA A 117 -10.62 -12.65 5.39
C ALA A 117 -10.11 -11.42 4.62
N ILE A 118 -10.91 -10.36 4.53
CA ILE A 118 -10.58 -9.10 3.86
C ILE A 118 -10.39 -8.02 4.94
N LEU A 119 -9.17 -7.53 5.07
CA LEU A 119 -8.79 -6.58 6.12
C LEU A 119 -9.55 -5.25 6.02
N THR A 120 -9.76 -4.75 4.80
CA THR A 120 -10.44 -3.47 4.57
C THR A 120 -11.91 -3.52 4.97
N ASP A 121 -12.58 -4.64 4.73
CA ASP A 121 -13.97 -4.85 5.14
C ASP A 121 -14.08 -4.95 6.66
N TRP A 122 -13.23 -5.78 7.28
CA TRP A 122 -13.20 -5.94 8.73
C TRP A 122 -12.84 -4.63 9.47
N ALA A 123 -11.93 -3.83 8.93
CA ALA A 123 -11.58 -2.53 9.50
C ALA A 123 -12.76 -1.55 9.52
N TYR A 124 -13.59 -1.56 8.47
CA TYR A 124 -14.81 -0.76 8.43
C TYR A 124 -15.86 -1.28 9.43
N ASP A 125 -16.06 -2.59 9.52
CA ASP A 125 -17.00 -3.19 10.47
C ASP A 125 -16.64 -2.83 11.91
N CYS A 126 -15.35 -2.94 12.27
CA CYS A 126 -14.87 -2.51 13.58
C CYS A 126 -15.05 -1.00 13.84
N TYR A 127 -14.98 -0.17 12.80
CA TYR A 127 -15.25 1.26 12.91
C TYR A 127 -16.74 1.54 13.15
N GLU A 128 -17.62 0.88 12.40
CA GLU A 128 -19.08 1.02 12.49
C GLU A 128 -19.61 0.54 13.85
N ASP A 129 -19.13 -0.61 14.32
CA ASP A 129 -19.50 -1.21 15.61
C ASP A 129 -18.85 -0.50 16.82
N GLY A 130 -17.94 0.46 16.57
CA GLY A 130 -17.24 1.19 17.62
C GLY A 130 -16.17 0.37 18.37
N ILE A 131 -15.77 -0.77 17.82
CA ILE A 131 -14.82 -1.73 18.42
C ILE A 131 -13.41 -1.63 17.80
N ILE A 132 -12.99 -0.45 17.35
CA ILE A 132 -11.69 -0.23 16.68
C ILE A 132 -10.46 -0.74 17.46
N SER A 133 -10.56 -0.94 18.78
CA SER A 133 -9.51 -1.55 19.60
C SER A 133 -9.22 -3.01 19.20
N ALA A 134 -10.18 -3.71 18.62
CA ALA A 134 -10.00 -5.07 18.10
C ALA A 134 -9.01 -5.13 16.92
N LEU A 135 -8.75 -4.00 16.25
CA LEU A 135 -7.79 -3.94 15.15
C LEU A 135 -6.34 -4.07 15.63
N VAL A 136 -6.05 -3.78 16.90
CA VAL A 136 -4.69 -3.73 17.46
C VAL A 136 -4.47 -4.79 18.55
N GLU A 137 -5.17 -5.92 18.44
CA GLU A 137 -5.01 -7.05 19.36
C GLU A 137 -3.51 -7.34 19.55
N ASN A 138 -3.05 -7.28 20.81
CA ASN A 138 -1.69 -7.50 21.33
C ASN A 138 -0.84 -6.26 21.73
N ASP A 139 -1.30 -5.03 21.52
CA ASP A 139 -0.54 -3.83 21.96
C ASP A 139 -1.23 -3.04 23.08
N LYS A 140 -0.69 -3.18 24.31
CA LYS A 140 -1.23 -2.55 25.53
C LYS A 140 -0.85 -1.07 25.66
N GLU A 141 0.08 -0.53 24.86
CA GLU A 141 0.48 0.89 24.91
C GLU A 141 -0.54 1.83 24.22
N ILE A 142 -1.50 1.29 23.48
CA ILE A 142 -2.43 2.06 22.62
C ILE A 142 -3.60 2.68 23.41
N MET A 143 -3.66 2.56 24.74
CA MET A 143 -4.73 3.23 25.52
C MET A 143 -4.68 4.77 25.41
N ASN A 144 -3.49 5.36 25.26
CA ASN A 144 -3.33 6.80 24.99
C ASN A 144 -3.41 7.14 23.48
N GLY A 145 -3.32 6.12 22.62
CA GLY A 145 -3.32 6.24 21.16
C GLY A 145 -4.70 6.14 20.50
N MET A 146 -5.77 5.83 21.25
CA MET A 146 -7.09 5.55 20.67
C MET A 146 -7.67 6.67 19.78
N LYS A 147 -7.41 7.94 20.12
CA LYS A 147 -7.82 9.07 19.25
C LYS A 147 -7.06 9.05 17.92
N LYS A 148 -5.75 8.76 17.96
CA LYS A 148 -4.89 8.63 16.78
C LYS A 148 -5.30 7.41 15.95
N LEU A 149 -5.53 6.26 16.60
CA LEU A 149 -6.01 5.04 15.94
C LEU A 149 -7.35 5.29 15.23
N LYS A 150 -8.33 5.90 15.91
CA LYS A 150 -9.61 6.26 15.30
C LYS A 150 -9.43 7.18 14.10
N ARG A 151 -8.53 8.15 14.16
CA ARG A 151 -8.22 9.04 13.04
C ARG A 151 -7.62 8.26 11.87
N PHE A 152 -6.65 7.40 12.13
CA PHE A 152 -5.98 6.60 11.10
C PHE A 152 -6.97 5.69 10.40
N VAL A 153 -7.81 4.97 11.15
CA VAL A 153 -8.88 4.12 10.57
C VAL A 153 -9.88 4.94 9.75
N LYS A 154 -10.26 6.14 10.19
CA LYS A 154 -11.15 7.02 9.41
C LYS A 154 -10.52 7.47 8.09
N VAL A 155 -9.26 7.92 8.13
CA VAL A 155 -8.52 8.25 6.90
C VAL A 155 -8.47 7.03 5.99
N ALA A 156 -8.29 5.84 6.60
CA ALA A 156 -8.25 4.62 5.84
C ALA A 156 -9.50 4.35 5.03
N ILE A 157 -10.65 4.46 5.69
CA ILE A 157 -11.95 4.27 5.04
C ILE A 157 -12.15 5.31 3.93
N TRP A 158 -11.76 6.58 4.12
CA TRP A 158 -11.81 7.61 3.08
C TRP A 158 -10.95 7.27 1.85
N CYS A 159 -9.75 6.73 2.06
CA CYS A 159 -8.81 6.37 1.00
C CYS A 159 -9.22 5.11 0.21
N ILE A 160 -10.03 4.21 0.80
CA ILE A 160 -10.50 2.99 0.11
C ILE A 160 -11.88 3.13 -0.57
N LEU A 161 -12.50 4.31 -0.53
CA LEU A 161 -13.81 4.53 -1.14
C LEU A 161 -13.80 4.21 -2.65
N LYS A 162 -14.87 3.56 -3.12
CA LYS A 162 -15.09 3.27 -4.54
C LYS A 162 -15.34 4.52 -5.37
N ASP A 163 -15.94 5.55 -4.77
CA ASP A 163 -16.12 6.84 -5.43
C ASP A 163 -14.81 7.62 -5.43
N LEU A 164 -14.22 7.72 -6.62
CA LEU A 164 -12.99 8.46 -6.85
C LEU A 164 -13.11 9.92 -6.49
N ALA A 165 -14.28 10.57 -6.58
CA ALA A 165 -14.43 11.98 -6.22
C ALA A 165 -14.25 12.21 -4.71
N LEU A 166 -14.68 11.23 -3.91
CA LEU A 166 -14.61 11.27 -2.45
C LEU A 166 -13.25 10.82 -1.91
N ARG A 167 -12.52 9.98 -2.66
CA ARG A 167 -11.18 9.54 -2.26
C ARG A 167 -10.23 10.75 -2.21
N PRO A 168 -9.56 11.02 -1.08
CA PRO A 168 -8.65 12.16 -0.95
C PRO A 168 -7.41 12.01 -1.86
N THR A 169 -6.69 13.11 -2.04
CA THR A 169 -5.32 13.05 -2.60
C THR A 169 -4.36 12.58 -1.52
N ILE A 170 -3.20 12.02 -1.89
CA ILE A 170 -2.19 11.61 -0.90
C ILE A 170 -1.75 12.77 0.00
N LYS A 171 -1.65 14.00 -0.55
CA LYS A 171 -1.36 15.21 0.22
C LYS A 171 -2.42 15.47 1.29
N MET A 172 -3.70 15.34 0.94
CA MET A 172 -4.79 15.52 1.88
C MET A 172 -4.83 14.40 2.93
N ALA A 173 -4.60 13.14 2.52
CA ALA A 173 -4.51 12.02 3.44
C ALA A 173 -3.40 12.22 4.48
N ILE A 174 -2.22 12.69 4.07
CA ILE A 174 -1.11 13.03 4.98
C ILE A 174 -1.54 14.12 5.96
N LEU A 175 -2.14 15.21 5.50
CA LEU A 175 -2.63 16.29 6.38
C LEU A 175 -3.69 15.80 7.38
N MET A 176 -4.55 14.87 6.96
CA MET A 176 -5.53 14.22 7.84
C MET A 176 -4.85 13.30 8.86
N LEU A 177 -3.82 12.54 8.48
CA LEU A 177 -3.07 11.66 9.38
C LEU A 177 -2.28 12.46 10.43
N GLU A 178 -1.69 13.57 10.01
CA GLU A 178 -0.91 14.51 10.84
C GLU A 178 -1.78 15.40 11.76
N ASP A 179 -3.12 15.26 11.69
CA ASP A 179 -4.09 16.03 12.50
C ASP A 179 -4.16 17.53 12.15
N PHE A 180 -3.62 17.93 11.00
CA PHE A 180 -3.76 19.31 10.51
C PHE A 180 -5.15 19.60 9.95
N VAL A 181 -5.91 18.55 9.60
CA VAL A 181 -7.28 18.66 9.10
C VAL A 181 -8.20 17.71 9.86
N GLN A 182 -9.37 18.23 10.27
CA GLN A 182 -10.40 17.42 10.90
C GLN A 182 -10.95 16.38 9.93
N VAL A 183 -10.95 15.12 10.35
CA VAL A 183 -11.49 14.02 9.54
C VAL A 183 -12.96 13.82 9.87
N ALA A 184 -13.85 14.02 8.90
CA ALA A 184 -15.28 13.72 9.04
C ALA A 184 -15.53 12.21 9.13
N ALA A 185 -16.72 11.79 9.57
CA ALA A 185 -17.12 10.39 9.49
C ALA A 185 -17.12 9.95 8.01
N PRO A 186 -16.38 8.90 7.63
CA PRO A 186 -16.38 8.41 6.26
C PRO A 186 -17.72 7.73 5.91
N PRO A 187 -18.14 7.78 4.63
CA PRO A 187 -19.28 7.01 4.15
C PRO A 187 -18.94 5.51 4.08
N CYS A 188 -19.97 4.67 3.97
CA CYS A 188 -19.77 3.24 3.79
C CYS A 188 -19.03 2.94 2.47
N PRO A 189 -17.88 2.26 2.50
CA PRO A 189 -17.14 1.88 1.29
C PRO A 189 -17.87 0.79 0.48
N ARG A 190 -18.89 0.15 1.07
CA ARG A 190 -19.76 -0.87 0.47
C ARG A 190 -21.18 -0.32 0.24
N PRO A 191 -21.45 0.39 -0.85
CA PRO A 191 -22.80 0.90 -1.10
C PRO A 191 -23.86 -0.17 -1.44
N PHE A 192 -23.49 -1.45 -1.61
CA PHE A 192 -24.44 -2.50 -2.01
C PHE A 192 -24.14 -3.85 -1.35
N THR A 193 -24.90 -4.16 -0.29
CA THR A 193 -25.32 -5.53 0.09
C THR A 193 -26.71 -5.45 0.73
N THR A 194 -27.69 -4.91 0.01
CA THR A 194 -29.06 -5.44 0.19
C THR A 194 -29.09 -6.79 -0.50
N VAL A 195 -28.80 -7.85 0.25
CA VAL A 195 -29.39 -9.15 -0.06
C VAL A 195 -30.88 -8.93 0.22
N VAL A 196 -31.64 -8.71 -0.85
CA VAL A 196 -33.10 -8.75 -0.77
C VAL A 196 -33.45 -10.17 -0.35
N GLY A 197 -34.17 -10.30 0.76
CA GLY A 197 -34.65 -11.57 1.29
C GLY A 197 -35.67 -12.26 0.40
#